data_AF-A0A3P6C6Z1-F1
#
_entry.id   AF-A0A3P6C6Z1-F1
#
_cell.length_a   1.000
_cell.length_b   1.000
_cell.length_c   1.000
_cell.angle_alpha   90.00
_cell.angle_beta   90.00
_cell.angle_gamma   90.00
#
_symmetry.space_group_name_H-M   'P 1'
#
loop_
_entity.id
_entity.type
_entity.pdbx_description
1 polymer ?
#
loop_
_entity_poly.entity_id
_entity_poly.type
_entity_poly.pdbx_seq_one_letter_code
_entity_poly.pdbx_strand_id
1 'polypeptide(L)'
;TCSLQFPSENPFLSILKTLDDGGKFGNYYSLRALNDPRIDKLPYSIRILLESAIRNCDEFQVKSKDVEKILDWENTSPKQVEIPFKPARVLLQVFTG
;
A
#
# COMPACT_ATOMS: atom_id res chain seq x y z
N THR A 1 24.77 5.81 19.56
CA THR A 1 23.58 5.01 19.96
C THR A 1 22.87 4.59 18.70
N CYS A 2 22.98 3.31 18.33
CA CYS A 2 22.29 2.78 17.16
C CYS A 2 20.82 2.56 17.57
N SER A 3 19.96 3.54 17.31
CA SER A 3 18.53 3.39 17.49
C SER A 3 18.05 2.39 16.45
N LEU A 4 17.98 1.11 16.82
CA LEU A 4 17.30 0.09 16.03
C LEU A 4 15.81 0.46 16.05
N GLN A 5 15.37 1.20 15.03
CA GLN A 5 13.96 1.49 14.80
C GLN A 5 13.30 0.17 14.37
N PHE A 6 12.59 -0.48 15.27
CA PHE A 6 11.79 -1.66 14.96
C PHE A 6 10.62 -1.25 14.07
N PRO A 7 10.26 -2.03 13.04
CA PRO A 7 9.06 -1.75 12.24
C PRO A 7 7.85 -1.73 13.17
N SER A 8 7.07 -0.65 13.12
CA SER A 8 5.87 -0.54 13.94
C SER A 8 4.75 -1.39 13.36
N GLU A 9 3.75 -1.70 14.18
CA GLU A 9 2.53 -2.36 13.73
C GLU A 9 1.83 -1.53 12.64
N ASN A 10 1.19 -2.21 11.69
CA ASN A 10 0.56 -1.53 10.56
C ASN A 10 -0.66 -0.72 11.04
N PRO A 11 -0.70 0.61 10.83
CA PRO A 11 -1.80 1.45 11.31
C PRO A 11 -3.15 1.14 10.63
N PHE A 12 -3.14 0.42 9.52
CA PHE A 12 -4.32 0.05 8.73
C PHE A 12 -4.86 -1.35 9.05
N LEU A 13 -4.51 -1.94 10.19
CA LEU A 13 -5.07 -3.24 10.61
C LEU A 13 -6.60 -3.20 10.79
N SER A 14 -7.17 -2.03 11.07
CA SER A 14 -8.62 -1.83 11.23
C SER A 14 -9.44 -2.13 9.96
N ILE A 15 -8.81 -2.07 8.77
CA ILE A 15 -9.47 -2.34 7.48
C ILE A 15 -9.17 -3.74 6.94
N LEU A 16 -8.49 -4.59 7.72
CA LEU A 16 -8.25 -5.99 7.39
C LEU A 16 -9.57 -6.76 7.45
N LYS A 17 -9.94 -7.41 6.34
CA LYS A 17 -11.12 -8.27 6.25
C LYS A 17 -10.70 -9.69 5.90
N THR A 18 -11.45 -10.65 6.41
CA THR A 18 -11.31 -12.05 6.04
C THR A 18 -12.27 -12.36 4.89
N LEU A 19 -11.74 -12.95 3.84
CA LEU A 19 -12.49 -13.55 2.74
C LEU A 19 -12.57 -15.06 2.99
N ASP A 20 -13.79 -15.59 2.98
CA ASP A 20 -14.05 -17.03 2.98
C ASP A 20 -14.61 -17.41 1.61
N ASP A 21 -13.84 -18.18 0.84
CA ASP A 21 -14.21 -18.68 -0.48
C ASP A 21 -14.44 -20.20 -0.44
N GLY A 22 -15.25 -20.67 0.52
CA GLY A 22 -15.66 -22.07 0.58
C GLY A 22 -14.54 -23.03 0.97
N GLY A 23 -13.67 -22.61 1.91
CA GLY A 23 -12.63 -23.47 2.50
C GLY A 23 -11.21 -22.89 2.49
N LYS A 24 -10.99 -21.74 1.86
CA LYS A 24 -9.73 -20.97 1.97
C LYS A 24 -10.00 -19.65 2.66
N PHE A 25 -9.38 -19.48 3.84
CA PHE A 25 -9.39 -18.22 4.56
C PHE A 25 -8.24 -17.35 4.06
N GLY A 26 -8.58 -16.22 3.46
CA GLY A 26 -7.61 -15.22 3.00
C GLY A 26 -7.91 -13.88 3.63
N ASN A 27 -6.90 -13.24 4.22
CA ASN A 27 -7.05 -11.87 4.72
C ASN A 27 -6.66 -10.87 3.62
N TYR A 28 -7.44 -9.81 3.48
CA TYR A 28 -7.17 -8.73 2.52
C TYR A 28 -7.47 -7.36 3.13
N TYR A 29 -6.76 -6.35 2.68
CA TYR A 29 -7.02 -4.96 3.06
C TYR A 29 -8.13 -4.39 2.18
N SER A 30 -9.28 -4.12 2.77
CA SER A 30 -10.43 -3.61 2.03
C SER A 30 -10.30 -2.10 1.82
N LEU A 31 -9.89 -1.65 0.63
CA LEU A 31 -9.83 -0.21 0.29
C LEU A 31 -11.17 0.52 0.53
N ARG A 32 -12.29 -0.16 0.29
CA ARG A 32 -13.63 0.37 0.55
C ARG A 32 -13.89 0.66 2.03
N ALA A 33 -13.17 0.00 2.94
CA ALA A 33 -13.33 0.21 4.38
C ALA A 33 -12.65 1.51 4.84
N LEU A 34 -11.79 2.12 4.01
CA LEU A 34 -11.25 3.45 4.25
C LEU A 34 -12.32 4.56 4.08
N ASN A 35 -13.44 4.23 3.43
CA ASN A 35 -14.61 5.11 3.25
C ASN A 35 -14.28 6.50 2.67
N ASP A 36 -13.25 6.59 1.81
CA ASP A 36 -12.86 7.84 1.17
C ASP A 36 -13.33 7.88 -0.29
N PRO A 37 -14.13 8.88 -0.70
CA PRO A 37 -14.65 8.99 -2.08
C PRO A 37 -13.55 9.23 -3.13
N ARG A 38 -12.34 9.63 -2.71
CA ARG A 38 -11.20 9.81 -3.62
C ARG A 38 -10.79 8.48 -4.26
N ILE A 39 -10.93 7.36 -3.55
CA ILE A 39 -10.55 6.03 -4.03
C ILE A 39 -11.29 5.66 -5.32
N ASP A 40 -12.56 6.03 -5.43
CA ASP A 40 -13.39 5.72 -6.60
C ASP A 40 -12.98 6.54 -7.83
N LYS A 41 -12.36 7.70 -7.63
CA LYS A 41 -11.81 8.54 -8.72
C LYS A 41 -10.44 8.07 -9.20
N LEU A 42 -9.70 7.33 -8.38
CA LEU A 42 -8.35 6.89 -8.71
C LEU A 42 -8.34 5.89 -9.89
N PRO A 43 -7.38 6.03 -10.85
CA PRO A 43 -7.13 5.02 -11.87
C PRO A 43 -6.78 3.67 -11.25
N TYR A 44 -7.13 2.59 -11.95
CA TYR A 44 -6.93 1.22 -11.45
C TYR A 44 -5.47 0.91 -11.08
N SER A 45 -4.51 1.41 -11.86
CA SER A 45 -3.07 1.29 -11.56
C SER A 45 -2.69 1.91 -10.21
N ILE A 46 -3.24 3.09 -9.88
CA ILE A 46 -2.96 3.79 -8.62
C ILE A 46 -3.63 3.08 -7.44
N ARG A 47 -4.80 2.44 -7.64
CA ARG A 47 -5.43 1.61 -6.60
C ARG A 47 -4.55 0.43 -6.19
N ILE A 48 -3.81 -0.17 -7.13
CA ILE A 48 -2.84 -1.24 -6.82
C ILE A 48 -1.68 -0.70 -5.99
N LEU A 49 -1.16 0.49 -6.34
CA LEU A 49 -0.11 1.16 -5.55
C LEU A 49 -0.60 1.46 -4.13
N LEU A 50 -1.83 1.96 -4.00
CA LEU A 50 -2.46 2.27 -2.73
C LEU A 50 -2.60 1.01 -1.86
N GLU A 51 -3.11 -0.09 -2.40
CA GLU A 51 -3.19 -1.38 -1.69
C GLU A 51 -1.81 -1.83 -1.23
N SER A 52 -0.82 -1.78 -2.12
CA SER A 52 0.54 -2.18 -1.79
C SER A 52 1.15 -1.32 -0.69
N ALA A 53 0.88 -0.01 -0.68
CA ALA A 53 1.36 0.90 0.35
C ALA A 53 0.70 0.60 1.71
N ILE A 54 -0.63 0.44 1.72
CA ILE A 54 -1.39 0.09 2.92
C ILE A 54 -0.91 -1.24 3.50
N ARG A 55 -0.74 -2.27 2.66
CA ARG A 55 -0.32 -3.61 3.08
C ARG A 55 1.09 -3.63 3.68
N ASN A 56 1.99 -2.77 3.21
CA ASN A 56 3.37 -2.69 3.67
C ASN A 56 3.64 -1.48 4.59
N CYS A 57 2.61 -0.83 5.12
CA CYS A 57 2.78 0.33 6.00
C CYS A 57 3.36 -0.10 7.34
N ASP A 58 4.59 0.32 7.62
CA ASP A 58 5.40 -0.04 8.79
C ASP A 58 5.95 1.21 9.52
N GLU A 59 5.45 2.40 9.15
CA GLU A 59 5.92 3.76 9.57
C GLU A 59 7.43 4.01 9.38
N PHE A 60 8.12 3.11 8.68
CA PHE A 60 9.55 3.16 8.48
C PHE A 60 9.90 3.24 6.99
N GLN A 61 9.63 2.17 6.23
CA GLN A 61 9.80 2.14 4.78
C GLN A 61 8.60 2.79 4.08
N VAL A 62 7.39 2.51 4.56
CA VAL A 62 6.15 3.07 4.02
C VAL A 62 5.40 3.74 5.17
N LYS A 63 5.24 5.06 5.07
CA LYS A 63 4.58 5.86 6.10
C LYS A 63 3.11 6.09 5.72
N SER A 64 2.28 6.33 6.72
CA SER A 64 0.87 6.73 6.54
C SER A 64 0.75 8.00 5.69
N LYS A 65 1.74 8.89 5.75
CA LYS A 65 1.82 10.08 4.88
C LYS A 65 1.94 9.72 3.40
N ASP A 66 2.60 8.62 3.07
CA ASP A 66 2.74 8.17 1.70
C ASP A 66 1.43 7.56 1.18
N VAL A 67 0.67 6.90 2.05
CA VAL A 67 -0.71 6.47 1.74
C VAL A 67 -1.60 7.68 1.41
N GLU A 68 -1.54 8.75 2.20
CA GLU A 68 -2.32 9.99 1.92
C GLU A 68 -1.89 10.65 0.61
N LYS A 69 -0.58 10.68 0.29
CA LYS A 69 -0.09 11.20 -0.99
C LYS A 69 -0.63 10.41 -2.19
N ILE A 70 -0.71 9.08 -2.06
CA ILE A 70 -1.30 8.21 -3.11
C ILE A 70 -2.81 8.44 -3.21
N LEU A 71 -3.48 8.66 -2.09
CA LEU A 71 -4.90 8.98 -2.05
C LEU A 71 -5.20 10.33 -2.73
N ASP A 72 -4.32 11.32 -2.51
CA ASP A 72 -4.34 12.63 -3.15
C ASP A 72 -3.53 12.66 -4.48
N TRP A 73 -3.63 11.58 -5.26
CA TRP A 73 -2.90 11.44 -6.52
C TRP A 73 -3.17 12.58 -7.52
N GLU A 74 -4.41 13.08 -7.60
CA GLU A 74 -4.79 14.15 -8.52
C GLU A 74 -3.93 15.42 -8.33
N ASN A 75 -3.62 15.77 -7.07
CA ASN A 75 -2.81 16.94 -6.74
C ASN A 75 -1.30 16.63 -6.62
N THR A 76 -0.97 15.38 -6.33
CA THR A 76 0.40 14.91 -6.09
C THR A 76 1.12 14.56 -7.39
N SER A 77 0.39 14.03 -8.38
CA SER A 77 0.91 13.68 -9.71
C SER A 77 1.67 14.83 -10.41
N PRO A 78 1.14 16.06 -10.50
CA PRO A 78 1.87 17.18 -11.13
C PRO A 78 3.08 17.65 -10.32
N LYS A 79 3.15 17.30 -9.02
CA LYS A 79 4.25 17.69 -8.13
C LYS A 79 5.41 16.69 -8.12
N GLN A 80 5.33 15.62 -8.92
CA GLN A 80 6.36 14.58 -9.05
C GLN A 80 6.83 14.03 -7.69
N VAL A 81 5.89 13.80 -6.77
CA VAL A 81 6.24 13.30 -5.43
C VAL A 81 6.64 11.84 -5.52
N GLU A 82 7.74 11.50 -4.86
CA GLU A 82 8.22 10.12 -4.76
C GLU A 82 7.33 9.29 -3.83
N ILE A 83 7.00 8.07 -4.28
CA ILE A 83 6.15 7.12 -3.56
C ILE A 83 6.92 5.80 -3.44
N PRO A 84 7.08 5.26 -2.22
CA PRO A 84 7.72 3.96 -2.03
C PRO A 84 6.83 2.85 -2.61
N PHE A 85 7.40 2.02 -3.50
CA PHE A 85 6.71 0.86 -4.07
C PHE A 85 7.48 -0.43 -3.81
N LYS A 86 6.80 -1.40 -3.20
CA LYS A 86 7.37 -2.70 -2.86
C LYS A 86 6.68 -3.79 -3.69
N PRO A 87 7.30 -4.25 -4.79
CA PRO A 87 6.67 -5.23 -5.66
C PRO A 87 6.49 -6.57 -4.95
N ALA A 88 5.42 -7.28 -5.29
CA ALA A 88 5.13 -8.58 -4.68
C ALA A 88 6.09 -9.70 -5.12
N ARG A 89 6.67 -9.58 -6.32
CA ARG A 89 7.60 -10.56 -6.88
C ARG A 89 8.55 -9.89 -7.87
N VAL A 90 9.76 -10.42 -7.98
CA VAL A 90 10.74 -10.04 -8.99
C VAL A 90 10.93 -11.24 -9.90
N LEU A 91 10.82 -11.04 -11.22
CA LEU A 91 11.17 -12.04 -12.21
C LEU A 91 12.54 -11.67 -12.76
N LEU A 92 13.51 -12.57 -12.60
CA LEU A 92 14.86 -12.37 -13.14
C LEU A 92 14.97 -13.11 -14.47
N GLN A 93 15.34 -12.37 -15.52
CA GLN A 93 15.67 -12.94 -16.81
C GLN A 93 17.18 -13.19 -16.90
N VAL A 94 17.55 -14.30 -17.54
CA VAL A 94 18.93 -14.82 -17.65
C VAL A 94 19.92 -13.98 -18.49
N PHE A 95 19.57 -12.76 -18.92
CA PHE A 95 20.45 -11.92 -19.77
C PHE A 95 20.80 -10.55 -19.18
N THR A 96 20.55 -10.31 -17.91
CA THR A 96 20.98 -9.08 -17.22
C THR A 96 21.76 -9.46 -15.98
N GLY A 97 23.06 -9.68 -16.18
CA GLY A 97 24.09 -9.74 -15.15
C GLY A 97 25.16 -8.72 -15.47
#